data_AF-A0A7W0SL82-F1
#
_entry.id   AF-A0A7W0SL82-F1
#
_cell.length_a   1.000
_cell.length_b   1.000
_cell.length_c   1.000
_cell.angle_alpha   90.00
_cell.angle_beta   90.00
_cell.angle_gamma   90.00
#
_symmetry.space_group_name_H-M   'P 1'
#
loop_
_entity.id
_entity.type
_entity.pdbx_description
1 polymer ?
#
loop_
_entity_poly.entity_id
_entity_poly.type
_entity_poly.pdbx_seq_one_letter_code
_entity_poly.pdbx_strand_id
1 'polypeptide(L)'
;MQLGGGPLIIFCPEHAQILADGGFSKDDVRQFLYETSRVKVSDFPPETLNGMVRHRRPRKFTSDHPDSGIPLADSPEEIRILVAVGRVRTR
;
A
#
# COMPACT_ATOMS: atom_id res chain seq x y z
N MET A 1 -0.34 19.37 -3.22
CA MET A 1 0.05 18.82 -1.90
C MET A 1 -0.76 17.56 -1.66
N GLN A 2 -0.10 16.42 -1.45
CA GLN A 2 -0.78 15.18 -1.05
C GLN A 2 -1.21 15.34 0.42
N LEU A 3 -2.50 15.19 0.72
CA LEU A 3 -3.00 15.14 2.09
C LEU A 3 -3.07 13.67 2.53
N GLY A 4 -2.04 13.22 3.27
CA GLY A 4 -1.93 11.87 3.83
C GLY A 4 -0.68 11.14 3.35
N GLY A 5 0.17 10.70 4.30
CA GLY A 5 1.37 9.93 3.98
C GLY A 5 1.07 8.55 3.40
N GLY A 6 2.10 7.89 2.88
CA GLY A 6 2.01 6.52 2.37
C GLY A 6 1.65 5.47 3.43
N PRO A 7 1.28 4.26 2.98
CA PRO A 7 0.85 3.18 3.86
C PRO A 7 1.97 2.74 4.83
N LEU A 8 1.58 2.39 6.06
CA LEU A 8 2.44 1.70 7.02
C LEU A 8 2.04 0.23 7.06
N ILE A 9 2.99 -0.65 6.75
CA ILE A 9 2.83 -2.09 6.77
C ILE A 9 3.63 -2.64 7.94
N ILE A 10 2.99 -3.47 8.76
CA ILE A 10 3.60 -4.09 9.93
C ILE A 10 3.64 -5.60 9.67
N PHE A 11 4.85 -6.15 9.58
CA PHE A 11 5.04 -7.59 9.54
C PHE A 11 5.24 -8.15 10.95
N CYS A 12 4.68 -9.32 11.19
CA CYS A 12 5.11 -10.16 12.30
C CYS A 12 6.57 -10.62 12.06
N PRO A 13 7.37 -10.87 13.12
CA PRO A 13 8.75 -11.33 12.95
C PRO A 13 8.87 -12.59 12.10
N GLU A 14 7.93 -13.52 12.23
CA GLU A 14 7.86 -14.75 11.43
C GLU A 14 7.80 -14.47 9.92
N HIS A 15 6.88 -13.60 9.48
CA HIS A 15 6.76 -13.22 8.07
C HIS A 15 7.99 -12.45 7.57
N ALA A 16 8.55 -11.59 8.41
CA ALA A 16 9.79 -10.89 8.07
C ALA A 16 10.96 -11.87 7.87
N GLN A 17 11.03 -12.93 8.68
CA GLN A 17 12.04 -13.97 8.55
C GLN A 17 11.84 -14.78 7.27
N ILE A 18 10.61 -15.18 6.94
CA ILE A 18 10.31 -15.91 5.69
C ILE A 18 10.77 -15.11 4.46
N LEU A 19 10.53 -13.79 4.44
CA LEU A 19 10.99 -12.93 3.36
C LEU A 19 12.51 -12.83 3.31
N ALA A 20 13.17 -12.70 4.47
CA ALA A 20 14.63 -12.64 4.54
C ALA A 20 15.30 -13.95 4.11
N ASP A 21 14.74 -15.10 4.51
CA ASP A 21 15.21 -16.43 4.11
C ASP A 21 15.04 -16.66 2.60
N GLY A 22 14.01 -16.06 2.01
CA GLY A 22 13.81 -16.00 0.55
C GLY A 22 14.75 -15.03 -0.18
N GLY A 23 15.62 -14.32 0.54
CA GLY A 23 16.61 -13.39 -0.04
C GLY A 23 16.07 -11.99 -0.35
N PHE A 24 14.87 -11.63 0.12
CA PHE A 24 14.29 -10.32 -0.15
C PHE A 24 14.82 -9.26 0.82
N SER A 25 15.29 -8.14 0.27
CA SER A 25 15.53 -6.92 1.04
C SER A 25 14.23 -6.17 1.31
N LYS A 26 14.26 -5.20 2.22
CA LYS A 26 13.10 -4.30 2.44
C LYS A 26 12.74 -3.50 1.19
N ASP A 27 13.72 -3.14 0.37
CA ASP A 27 13.48 -2.38 -0.87
C ASP A 27 12.80 -3.26 -1.92
N ASP A 28 13.19 -4.52 -2.03
CA ASP A 28 12.51 -5.49 -2.90
C ASP A 28 11.05 -5.67 -2.50
N VAL A 29 10.79 -5.77 -1.18
CA VAL A 29 9.42 -5.88 -0.67
C VAL A 29 8.61 -4.62 -0.96
N ARG A 30 9.19 -3.42 -0.80
CA ARG A 30 8.51 -2.16 -1.16
C ARG A 30 8.19 -2.10 -2.64
N GLN A 31 9.15 -2.46 -3.49
CA GLN A 31 8.98 -2.46 -4.93
C GLN A 31 7.88 -3.44 -5.34
N PHE A 32 7.93 -4.67 -4.83
CA PHE A 32 6.93 -5.69 -5.11
C PHE A 32 5.53 -5.24 -4.70
N LEU A 33 5.37 -4.68 -3.49
CA LEU A 33 4.09 -4.16 -3.02
C LEU A 33 3.62 -2.96 -3.85
N TYR A 34 4.54 -2.06 -4.21
CA TYR A 34 4.23 -0.94 -5.07
C TYR A 34 3.80 -1.38 -6.47
N GLU A 35 4.32 -2.46 -7.03
CA GLU A 35 3.93 -2.94 -8.36
C GLU A 35 2.61 -3.71 -8.35
N THR A 36 2.41 -4.55 -7.33
CA THR A 36 1.30 -5.51 -7.29
C THR A 36 0.04 -5.00 -6.57
N SER A 37 0.19 -4.07 -5.62
CA SER A 37 -0.95 -3.55 -4.85
C SER A 37 -1.74 -2.54 -5.66
N ARG A 38 -2.74 -3.02 -6.40
CA ARG A 38 -3.64 -2.22 -7.23
C ARG A 38 -5.08 -2.49 -6.84
N VAL A 39 -5.85 -1.44 -6.61
CA VAL A 39 -7.31 -1.53 -6.42
C VAL A 39 -7.96 -1.05 -7.71
N LYS A 40 -8.90 -1.83 -8.27
CA LYS A 40 -9.55 -1.43 -9.52
C LYS A 40 -10.44 -0.22 -9.28
N VAL A 41 -10.57 0.63 -10.30
CA VAL A 41 -11.49 1.78 -10.26
C VAL A 41 -12.92 1.31 -9.97
N SER A 42 -13.34 0.16 -10.52
CA SER A 42 -14.65 -0.45 -10.29
C SER A 42 -14.95 -0.81 -8.84
N ASP A 43 -13.92 -1.02 -8.01
CA ASP A 43 -14.09 -1.48 -6.63
C ASP A 43 -14.37 -0.32 -5.68
N PHE A 44 -14.19 0.92 -6.14
CA PHE A 44 -14.50 2.12 -5.36
C PHE A 44 -15.97 2.53 -5.51
N PRO A 45 -16.67 2.84 -4.40
CA PRO A 45 -17.97 3.49 -4.47
C PRO A 45 -17.88 4.82 -5.25
N PRO A 46 -18.89 5.18 -6.08
CA PRO A 46 -18.85 6.38 -6.93
C PRO A 46 -18.57 7.67 -6.15
N GLU A 47 -19.11 7.78 -4.94
CA GLU A 47 -18.91 8.92 -4.03
C GLU A 47 -17.45 9.06 -3.58
N THR A 48 -16.78 7.92 -3.32
CA THR A 48 -15.38 7.87 -2.90
C THR A 48 -14.45 8.17 -4.08
N LEU A 49 -14.79 7.65 -5.26
CA LEU A 49 -14.04 7.90 -6.48
C LEU A 49 -14.04 9.39 -6.86
N ASN A 50 -15.22 10.00 -6.85
CA ASN A 50 -15.39 11.41 -7.22
C ASN A 50 -14.88 12.38 -6.14
N GLY A 51 -15.10 12.08 -4.85
CA GLY A 51 -14.74 12.99 -3.75
C GLY A 51 -13.32 12.83 -3.20
N MET A 52 -12.77 11.62 -3.17
CA MET A 52 -11.52 11.32 -2.46
C MET A 52 -10.37 10.95 -3.41
N VAL A 53 -10.62 10.08 -4.38
CA VAL A 53 -9.56 9.60 -5.29
C VAL A 53 -9.16 10.70 -6.28
N ARG A 54 -10.14 11.25 -7.01
CA ARG A 54 -9.88 12.31 -8.01
C ARG A 54 -9.36 13.62 -7.40
N HIS A 55 -9.87 14.02 -6.25
CA HIS A 55 -9.51 15.31 -5.64
C HIS A 55 -8.31 15.27 -4.69
N ARG A 56 -8.09 14.20 -3.92
CA ARG A 56 -6.95 14.14 -2.97
C ARG A 56 -5.71 13.45 -3.53
N ARG A 57 -5.84 12.63 -4.58
CA ARG A 57 -4.74 11.85 -5.15
C ARG A 57 -4.71 11.90 -6.69
N PRO A 58 -4.71 13.11 -7.30
CA PRO A 58 -4.79 13.26 -8.76
C PRO A 58 -3.64 12.57 -9.50
N ARG A 59 -2.47 12.37 -8.87
CA ARG A 59 -1.32 11.69 -9.48
C ARG A 59 -1.50 10.17 -9.60
N LYS A 60 -2.32 9.56 -8.75
CA LYS A 60 -2.58 8.10 -8.75
C LYS A 60 -3.69 7.69 -9.71
N PHE A 61 -4.43 8.66 -10.21
CA PHE A 61 -5.59 8.44 -11.05
C PHE A 61 -5.24 8.78 -12.50
N THR A 62 -4.60 7.83 -13.19
CA THR A 62 -4.12 8.00 -14.57
C THR A 62 -5.15 7.61 -15.62
N SER A 63 -6.25 6.94 -15.23
CA SER A 63 -7.26 6.40 -16.13
C SER A 63 -8.60 6.24 -15.42
N ASP A 64 -9.67 6.53 -16.15
CA ASP A 64 -11.07 6.30 -15.76
C ASP A 64 -11.58 4.90 -16.09
N HIS A 65 -10.75 4.06 -16.73
CA HIS A 65 -11.17 2.74 -17.13
C HIS A 65 -11.42 1.85 -15.90
N PRO A 66 -12.55 1.11 -15.82
CA PRO A 66 -12.96 0.36 -14.63
C PRO A 66 -11.91 -0.64 -14.16
N ASP A 67 -11.22 -1.31 -15.09
CA ASP A 67 -10.12 -2.24 -14.78
C ASP A 67 -8.76 -1.58 -14.50
N SER A 68 -8.66 -0.25 -14.57
CA SER A 68 -7.40 0.42 -14.22
C SER A 68 -7.11 0.26 -12.73
N GLY A 69 -5.87 -0.13 -12.44
CA GLY A 69 -5.39 -0.28 -11.07
C GLY A 69 -4.92 1.05 -10.50
N ILE A 70 -5.54 1.51 -9.42
CA ILE A 70 -5.06 2.65 -8.64
C ILE A 70 -3.97 2.14 -7.67
N PRO A 71 -2.75 2.72 -7.69
CA PRO A 71 -1.68 2.32 -6.81
C PRO A 71 -1.93 2.76 -5.35
N LEU A 72 -1.39 1.99 -4.41
CA LEU A 72 -1.53 2.27 -2.97
C LEU A 72 -0.72 3.52 -2.53
N ALA A 73 0.49 3.68 -3.07
CA ALA A 73 1.46 4.75 -2.81
C ALA A 73 1.80 5.52 -4.10
N ASP A 74 2.37 6.73 -4.02
CA ASP A 74 2.83 7.44 -5.23
C ASP A 74 4.19 6.94 -5.72
N SER A 75 4.96 6.35 -4.82
CA SER A 75 6.26 5.75 -5.09
C SER A 75 6.54 4.66 -4.04
N PRO A 76 7.45 3.71 -4.31
CA PRO A 76 7.76 2.63 -3.36
C PRO A 76 8.34 3.16 -2.03
N GLU A 77 9.03 4.30 -2.04
CA GLU A 77 9.66 4.89 -0.85
C GLU A 77 8.65 5.43 0.17
N GLU A 78 7.42 5.73 -0.28
CA GLU A 78 6.33 6.12 0.63
C GLU A 78 5.77 4.94 1.43
N ILE A 79 6.04 3.70 1.01
CA ILE A 79 5.63 2.50 1.73
C ILE A 79 6.58 2.28 2.90
N ARG A 80 6.05 2.44 4.12
CA ARG A 80 6.82 2.23 5.36
C ARG A 80 6.61 0.81 5.84
N ILE A 81 7.70 0.14 6.19
CA ILE A 81 7.69 -1.25 6.69
C ILE A 81 8.27 -1.27 8.10
N LEU A 82 7.50 -1.84 9.03
CA LEU A 82 7.93 -2.11 10.40
C LEU A 82 7.80 -3.62 10.69
N VAL A 83 8.67 -4.13 11.56
CA VAL A 83 8.53 -5.46 12.14
C VAL A 83 8.21 -5.29 13.61
N ALA A 84 7.10 -5.86 14.07
CA ALA A 84 6.66 -5.74 15.46
C ALA A 84 6.09 -7.06 15.96
N VAL A 85 6.39 -7.39 17.22
CA VAL A 85 5.76 -8.50 17.92
C VAL A 85 4.67 -7.95 18.84
N GLY A 86 3.46 -8.51 18.74
CA GLY A 86 2.39 -8.23 19.69
C GLY A 86 2.55 -9.08 20.93
N ARG A 87 2.46 -8.48 22.12
CA ARG A 87 2.33 -9.22 23.38
C ARG A 87 0.88 -9.13 23.83
N VAL A 88 0.16 -10.24 23.79
CA VAL A 88 -1.18 -10.32 24.38
C VAL A 88 -1.02 -10.31 25.89
N ARG A 89 -1.63 -9.32 26.55
CA ARG A 89 -1.66 -9.22 28.02
C ARG A 89 -3.02 -9.74 28.48
N THR A 90 -3.06 -10.98 28.96
CA THR A 90 -4.24 -11.53 29.63
C THR A 90 -4.39 -10.83 30.98
N ARG A 91 -5.58 -10.27 31.24
CA ARG A 91 -5.95 -9.71 32.53
C ARG A 91 -6.25 -10.81 33.53
#